data_AF-A0A1Q7QY00-F1
#
_entry.id   AF-A0A1Q7QY00-F1
#
_cell.length_a   1.000
_cell.length_b   1.000
_cell.length_c   1.000
_cell.angle_alpha   90.00
_cell.angle_beta   90.00
_cell.angle_gamma   90.00
#
_symmetry.space_group_name_H-M   'P 1'
#
loop_
_entity.id
_entity.type
_entity.pdbx_description
1 polymer ?
#
loop_
_entity_poly.entity_id
_entity_poly.type
_entity_poly.pdbx_seq_one_letter_code
_entity_poly.pdbx_strand_id
1 'polypeptide(L)'
;MTWLLTGVFAATIAAAAGVSQFTSFSHDPRNILEGHWQSCREADGRYAERVYDHVVNGVAKFEVHMGPRREFAIFKGVQDEHRDHASPDNLLKPYVVTLEAGRAKRRWDIPSLNLSFSVTLAGGSRTDCESWFITLEPLEKTSH
;
A
#
# COMPACT_ATOMS: atom_id res chain seq x y z
N MET A 1 -42.20 9.77 -45.81
CA MET A 1 -40.77 9.51 -46.07
C MET A 1 -40.01 9.86 -44.80
N THR A 2 -39.67 8.85 -44.00
CA THR A 2 -39.16 9.00 -42.63
C THR A 2 -37.64 9.21 -42.67
N TRP A 3 -37.13 10.31 -42.15
CA TRP A 3 -35.69 10.53 -41.98
C TRP A 3 -35.27 10.02 -40.60
N LEU A 4 -34.44 8.98 -40.59
CA LEU A 4 -33.82 8.43 -39.38
C LEU A 4 -32.60 9.29 -39.01
N LEU A 5 -32.68 9.95 -37.85
CA LEU A 5 -31.56 10.57 -37.16
C LEU A 5 -30.71 9.47 -36.52
N THR A 6 -29.57 9.13 -37.12
CA THR A 6 -28.58 8.23 -36.51
C THR A 6 -27.65 9.04 -35.62
N GLY A 7 -28.00 9.17 -34.35
CA GLY A 7 -27.12 9.71 -33.32
C GLY A 7 -26.09 8.66 -32.89
N VAL A 8 -24.81 8.93 -33.10
CA VAL A 8 -23.71 8.11 -32.59
C VAL A 8 -23.53 8.42 -31.10
N PHE A 9 -24.00 7.53 -30.22
CA PHE A 9 -23.66 7.58 -28.80
C PHE A 9 -22.22 7.09 -28.61
N ALA A 10 -21.28 8.02 -28.46
CA ALA A 10 -19.95 7.71 -27.95
C ALA A 10 -20.06 7.42 -26.45
N ALA A 11 -20.12 6.15 -26.07
CA ALA A 11 -20.03 5.73 -24.68
C ALA A 11 -18.60 5.99 -24.17
N THR A 12 -18.38 7.13 -23.53
CA THR A 12 -17.15 7.37 -22.76
C THR A 12 -17.19 6.45 -21.54
N ILE A 13 -16.37 5.40 -21.55
CA ILE A 13 -16.11 4.59 -20.37
C ILE A 13 -15.31 5.48 -19.41
N ALA A 14 -15.99 6.22 -18.54
CA ALA A 14 -15.34 6.91 -17.44
C ALA A 14 -14.71 5.83 -16.55
N ALA A 15 -13.38 5.77 -16.48
CA ALA A 15 -12.71 4.97 -15.47
C ALA A 15 -13.17 5.51 -14.11
N ALA A 16 -13.86 4.66 -13.34
CA ALA A 16 -14.17 5.00 -11.95
C ALA A 16 -12.85 5.32 -11.25
N ALA A 17 -12.74 6.50 -10.64
CA ALA A 17 -11.64 6.81 -9.76
C ALA A 17 -11.59 5.72 -8.69
N GLY A 18 -10.45 5.05 -8.56
CA GLY A 18 -10.29 4.00 -7.57
C GLY A 18 -10.49 4.60 -6.17
N VAL A 19 -11.19 3.86 -5.30
CA VAL A 19 -11.28 4.22 -3.88
C VAL A 19 -10.11 3.56 -3.16
N SER A 20 -9.39 4.32 -2.37
CA SER A 20 -8.28 3.80 -1.57
C SER A 20 -8.81 2.85 -0.50
N GLN A 21 -8.27 1.63 -0.47
CA GLN A 21 -8.73 0.61 0.46
C GLN A 21 -7.64 -0.42 0.70
N PHE A 22 -7.68 -1.02 1.89
CA PHE A 22 -6.89 -2.20 2.20
C PHE A 22 -7.82 -3.41 2.27
N THR A 23 -7.54 -4.43 1.48
CA THR A 23 -8.26 -5.70 1.48
C THR A 23 -7.33 -6.77 2.04
N SER A 24 -7.57 -7.17 3.29
CA SER A 24 -6.82 -8.25 3.92
C SER A 24 -7.14 -9.59 3.26
N PHE A 25 -6.13 -10.43 3.14
CA PHE A 25 -6.30 -11.85 2.88
C PHE A 25 -5.28 -12.61 3.73
N SER A 26 -5.52 -13.90 3.98
CA SER A 26 -4.68 -14.68 4.88
C SER A 26 -4.31 -15.99 4.21
N HIS A 27 -3.13 -16.06 3.61
CA HIS A 27 -2.60 -17.32 3.09
C HIS A 27 -1.70 -18.02 4.12
N ASP A 28 -0.90 -17.25 4.88
CA ASP A 28 -0.04 -17.78 5.94
C ASP A 28 -0.42 -17.13 7.29
N PRO A 29 -0.90 -17.91 8.27
CA PRO A 29 -1.30 -17.38 9.57
C PRO A 29 -0.13 -16.80 10.39
N ARG A 30 1.12 -17.02 9.95
CA ARG A 30 2.31 -16.44 10.58
C ARG A 30 2.59 -14.99 10.13
N ASN A 31 1.91 -14.52 9.08
CA ASN A 31 2.02 -13.13 8.65
C ASN A 31 1.32 -12.21 9.66
N ILE A 32 1.95 -11.09 9.99
CA ILE A 32 1.37 -10.05 10.84
C ILE A 32 0.38 -9.21 10.05
N LEU A 33 0.72 -8.90 8.80
CA LEU A 33 -0.12 -8.18 7.86
C LEU A 33 0.02 -8.82 6.48
N GLU A 34 -1.08 -9.17 5.86
CA GLU A 34 -1.11 -9.69 4.49
C GLU A 34 -2.35 -9.13 3.79
N GLY A 35 -2.17 -8.53 2.61
CA GLY A 35 -3.29 -7.91 1.92
C GLY A 35 -2.93 -7.11 0.67
N HIS A 36 -3.98 -6.56 0.07
CA HIS A 36 -3.92 -5.63 -1.03
C HIS A 36 -4.13 -4.20 -0.54
N TRP A 37 -3.20 -3.31 -0.84
CA TRP A 37 -3.36 -1.87 -0.63
C TRP A 37 -3.59 -1.16 -1.96
N GLN A 38 -4.68 -0.40 -2.07
CA GLN A 38 -4.93 0.49 -3.18
C GLN A 38 -4.61 1.93 -2.76
N SER A 39 -3.50 2.46 -3.25
CA SER A 39 -3.19 3.88 -3.10
C SER A 39 -3.72 4.62 -4.32
N CYS A 40 -4.92 5.17 -4.18
CA CYS A 40 -5.58 5.92 -5.24
C CYS A 40 -5.47 7.43 -5.00
N ARG A 41 -5.52 8.18 -6.11
CA ARG A 41 -5.62 9.64 -6.07
C ARG A 41 -7.03 10.03 -5.65
N GLU A 42 -7.15 10.77 -4.56
CA GLU A 42 -8.42 11.21 -4.00
C GLU A 42 -8.90 12.53 -4.61
N ALA A 43 -10.05 13.03 -4.15
CA ALA A 43 -10.68 14.24 -4.68
C ALA A 43 -9.80 15.50 -4.50
N ASP A 44 -8.89 15.50 -3.52
CA ASP A 44 -7.90 16.56 -3.29
C ASP A 44 -6.70 16.50 -4.25
N GLY A 45 -6.66 15.48 -5.11
CA GLY A 45 -5.58 15.25 -6.06
C GLY A 45 -4.30 14.68 -5.43
N ARG A 46 -4.32 14.24 -4.17
CA ARG A 46 -3.22 13.52 -3.52
C ARG A 46 -3.50 12.03 -3.52
N TYR A 47 -2.45 11.22 -3.47
CA TYR A 47 -2.63 9.79 -3.24
C TYR A 47 -2.88 9.54 -1.76
N ALA A 48 -3.80 8.61 -1.47
CA ALA A 48 -4.07 8.22 -0.10
C ALA A 48 -2.91 7.45 0.51
N GLU A 49 -2.83 7.58 1.82
CA GLU A 49 -2.02 6.78 2.72
C GLU A 49 -2.93 6.01 3.67
N ARG A 50 -2.48 4.84 4.10
CA ARG A 50 -3.09 4.12 5.23
C ARG A 50 -2.02 3.70 6.23
N VAL A 51 -2.33 3.91 7.51
CA VAL A 51 -1.48 3.48 8.62
C VAL A 51 -2.03 2.17 9.21
N TYR A 52 -1.14 1.22 9.47
CA TYR A 52 -1.40 0.01 10.24
C TYR A 52 -0.60 0.07 11.54
N ASP A 53 -1.30 0.11 12.66
CA ASP A 53 -0.72 0.12 14.00
C ASP A 53 -0.61 -1.30 14.55
N HIS A 54 0.60 -1.68 14.98
CA HIS A 54 0.82 -2.97 15.61
C HIS A 54 1.00 -2.80 17.13
N VAL A 55 0.00 -3.25 17.87
CA VAL A 55 -0.06 -3.21 19.33
C VAL A 55 -0.20 -4.62 19.86
N VAL A 56 0.68 -5.01 20.80
CA VAL A 56 0.64 -6.34 21.45
C VAL A 56 0.45 -6.16 22.94
N ASN A 57 -0.63 -6.70 23.48
CA ASN A 57 -0.99 -6.57 24.90
C ASN A 57 -0.98 -5.11 25.41
N GLY A 58 -1.52 -4.20 24.61
CA GLY A 58 -1.54 -2.76 24.90
C GLY A 58 -0.21 -2.03 24.71
N VAL A 59 0.86 -2.73 24.33
CA VAL A 59 2.17 -2.12 24.05
C VAL A 59 2.32 -1.87 22.56
N ALA A 60 2.39 -0.60 22.18
CA ALA A 60 2.69 -0.16 20.82
C ALA A 60 4.09 -0.63 20.40
N LYS A 61 4.17 -1.41 19.31
CA LYS A 61 5.43 -1.99 18.83
C LYS A 61 6.00 -1.19 17.66
N PHE A 62 5.17 -0.95 16.65
CA PHE A 62 5.53 -0.23 15.43
C PHE A 62 4.25 0.14 14.68
N GLU A 63 4.39 1.03 13.70
CA GLU A 63 3.36 1.31 12.71
C GLU A 63 3.93 1.18 11.29
N VAL A 64 3.06 0.89 10.33
CA VAL A 64 3.38 0.77 8.90
C VAL A 64 2.54 1.77 8.13
N HIS A 65 3.18 2.65 7.38
CA HIS A 65 2.53 3.60 6.49
C HIS A 65 2.58 3.04 5.06
N MET A 66 1.41 2.91 4.45
CA MET A 66 1.23 2.37 3.11
C MET A 66 0.75 3.48 2.18
N GLY A 67 1.60 3.88 1.23
CA GLY A 67 1.39 5.09 0.45
C GLY A 67 1.90 6.34 1.19
N PRO A 68 1.87 7.52 0.54
CA PRO A 68 1.19 7.78 -0.72
C PRO A 68 1.88 7.11 -1.92
N ARG A 69 1.06 6.54 -2.80
CA ARG A 69 1.46 5.91 -4.07
C ARG A 69 2.51 4.80 -3.93
N ARG A 70 3.80 5.15 -4.02
CA ARG A 70 4.98 4.25 -4.03
C ARG A 70 5.84 4.40 -2.77
N GLU A 71 5.39 5.23 -1.85
CA GLU A 71 6.08 5.53 -0.61
C GLU A 71 5.57 4.60 0.49
N PHE A 72 6.49 4.08 1.28
CA PHE A 72 6.19 3.21 2.41
C PHE A 72 7.09 3.59 3.57
N ALA A 73 6.58 3.56 4.78
CA ALA A 73 7.39 3.77 5.97
C ALA A 73 7.07 2.74 7.05
N ILE A 74 8.08 2.44 7.86
CA ILE A 74 7.91 1.69 9.10
C ILE A 74 8.68 2.41 10.18
N PHE A 75 8.02 2.63 11.30
CA PHE A 75 8.62 3.29 12.44
C PHE A 75 8.43 2.47 13.71
N LYS A 76 9.38 2.60 14.64
CA LYS A 76 9.25 1.99 15.98
C LYS A 76 8.21 2.76 16.81
N GLY A 77 7.42 2.03 17.59
CA GLY A 77 6.28 2.56 18.34
C GLY A 77 5.13 3.01 17.42
N VAL A 78 3.99 3.31 18.04
CA VAL A 78 2.82 3.94 17.40
C VAL A 78 2.71 5.36 17.95
N GLN A 79 2.38 6.33 17.11
CA GLN A 79 2.15 7.72 17.51
C GLN A 79 0.87 8.25 16.90
N ASP A 80 0.23 9.22 17.57
CA ASP A 80 -0.98 9.86 17.07
C ASP A 80 -0.64 10.88 15.96
N GLU A 81 0.51 11.55 16.07
CA GLU A 81 1.00 12.47 15.06
C GLU A 81 1.54 11.74 13.82
N HIS A 82 1.12 12.19 12.63
CA HIS A 82 1.65 11.70 11.38
C HIS A 82 3.16 11.96 11.26
N ARG A 83 3.91 10.95 10.80
CA ARG A 83 5.36 10.99 10.63
C ARG A 83 5.75 11.03 9.15
N ASP A 84 6.65 11.95 8.82
CA ASP A 84 7.16 12.12 7.47
C ASP A 84 8.00 10.88 7.04
N HIS A 85 7.73 10.36 5.84
CA HIS A 85 8.43 9.21 5.28
C HIS A 85 9.93 9.47 5.05
N ALA A 86 10.31 10.72 4.80
CA ALA A 86 11.69 11.16 4.67
C ALA A 86 12.44 11.25 6.01
N SER A 87 11.73 11.10 7.13
CA SER A 87 12.32 11.13 8.46
C SER A 87 13.49 10.13 8.59
N PRO A 88 14.56 10.50 9.33
CA PRO A 88 15.62 9.56 9.69
C PRO A 88 15.10 8.36 10.49
N ASP A 89 13.97 8.51 11.19
CA ASP A 89 13.36 7.45 12.00
C ASP A 89 12.63 6.40 11.16
N ASN A 90 12.34 6.68 9.90
CA ASN A 90 11.77 5.68 8.99
C ASN A 90 12.81 4.59 8.74
N LEU A 91 12.49 3.36 9.16
CA LEU A 91 13.35 2.21 9.07
C LEU A 91 13.47 1.66 7.63
N LEU A 92 12.63 2.13 6.70
CA LEU A 92 12.71 1.75 5.30
C LEU A 92 13.64 2.68 4.54
N LYS A 93 14.69 2.12 3.95
CA LYS A 93 15.62 2.84 3.06
C LYS A 93 15.99 1.97 1.83
N PRO A 94 15.79 2.46 0.59
CA PRO A 94 14.95 3.61 0.25
C PRO A 94 13.48 3.34 0.64
N TYR A 95 12.71 4.40 0.90
CA TYR A 95 11.29 4.31 1.27
C TYR A 95 10.35 4.50 0.07
N VAL A 96 10.86 5.06 -1.04
CA VAL A 96 10.16 5.13 -2.32
C VAL A 96 10.55 3.92 -3.16
N VAL A 97 9.56 3.16 -3.64
CA VAL A 97 9.78 2.00 -4.50
C VAL A 97 9.83 2.43 -5.96
N THR A 98 10.94 2.11 -6.63
CA THR A 98 11.14 2.42 -8.05
C THR A 98 10.26 1.53 -8.94
N LEU A 99 9.66 2.14 -9.96
CA LEU A 99 8.94 1.43 -11.01
C LEU A 99 9.88 1.15 -12.18
N GLU A 100 10.02 -0.11 -12.56
CA GLU A 100 10.87 -0.57 -13.65
C GLU A 100 10.02 -1.37 -14.65
N ALA A 101 9.89 -0.87 -15.88
CA ALA A 101 9.10 -1.51 -16.94
C ALA A 101 7.69 -1.94 -16.50
N GLY A 102 7.01 -1.08 -15.72
CA GLY A 102 5.65 -1.35 -15.22
C GLY A 102 5.57 -2.36 -14.07
N ARG A 103 6.71 -2.73 -13.47
CA ARG A 103 6.80 -3.61 -12.31
C ARG A 103 7.51 -2.88 -11.18
N ALA A 104 7.09 -3.17 -9.95
CA ALA A 104 7.80 -2.70 -8.78
C ALA A 104 7.73 -3.76 -7.70
N LYS A 105 8.84 -4.03 -7.03
CA LYS A 105 8.91 -4.95 -5.89
C LYS A 105 10.03 -4.50 -4.97
N ARG A 106 9.78 -4.58 -3.67
CA ARG A 106 10.80 -4.31 -2.67
C ARG A 106 10.57 -5.18 -1.44
N ARG A 107 11.67 -5.58 -0.80
CA ARG A 107 11.69 -6.21 0.51
C ARG A 107 12.69 -5.45 1.38
N TRP A 108 12.34 -5.27 2.64
CA TRP A 108 13.20 -4.75 3.69
C TRP A 108 13.18 -5.73 4.84
N ASP A 109 14.35 -6.14 5.29
CA ASP A 109 14.51 -6.80 6.57
C ASP A 109 14.79 -5.71 7.61
N ILE A 110 14.08 -5.75 8.74
CA ILE A 110 14.13 -4.75 9.81
C ILE A 110 14.53 -5.45 11.11
N PRO A 111 15.84 -5.74 11.32
CA PRO A 111 16.31 -6.53 12.45
C PRO A 111 15.93 -5.93 13.81
N SER A 112 15.89 -4.59 13.92
CA SER A 112 15.52 -3.89 15.16
C SER A 112 14.09 -4.17 15.62
N LEU A 113 13.23 -4.70 14.75
CA LEU A 113 11.85 -5.11 15.05
C LEU A 113 11.64 -6.61 14.87
N ASN A 114 12.65 -7.37 14.42
CA ASN A 114 12.54 -8.77 14.00
C ASN A 114 11.48 -9.00 12.90
N LEU A 115 11.46 -8.13 11.89
CA LEU A 115 10.45 -8.16 10.82
C LEU A 115 11.08 -8.24 9.44
N SER A 116 10.33 -8.76 8.48
CA SER A 116 10.50 -8.51 7.06
C SER A 116 9.22 -7.89 6.51
N PHE A 117 9.38 -6.82 5.75
CA PHE A 117 8.31 -6.15 5.02
C PHE A 117 8.54 -6.26 3.52
N SER A 118 7.54 -6.72 2.79
CA SER A 118 7.58 -6.88 1.34
C SER A 118 6.40 -6.20 0.68
N VAL A 119 6.66 -5.49 -0.41
CA VAL A 119 5.65 -4.86 -1.26
C VAL A 119 5.89 -5.23 -2.71
N THR A 120 4.81 -5.52 -3.45
CA THR A 120 4.87 -5.83 -4.88
C THR A 120 3.72 -5.14 -5.60
N LEU A 121 4.00 -4.42 -6.67
CA LEU A 121 2.96 -3.80 -7.49
C LEU A 121 2.09 -4.90 -8.10
N ALA A 122 0.79 -4.82 -7.83
CA ALA A 122 -0.21 -5.74 -8.33
C ALA A 122 -0.69 -5.36 -9.73
N GLY A 123 -1.21 -6.36 -10.45
CA GLY A 123 -1.95 -6.14 -11.69
C GLY A 123 -3.16 -5.23 -11.46
N GLY A 124 -3.56 -4.51 -12.51
CA GLY A 124 -4.66 -3.55 -12.43
C GLY A 124 -4.29 -2.18 -11.88
N SER A 125 -3.02 -1.96 -11.49
CA SER A 125 -2.48 -0.64 -11.18
C SER A 125 -2.58 0.29 -12.38
N ARG A 126 -3.04 1.52 -12.14
CA ARG A 126 -3.23 2.58 -13.12
C ARG A 126 -2.53 3.85 -12.64
N THR A 127 -2.43 4.83 -13.53
CA THR A 127 -1.82 6.12 -13.21
C THR A 127 -2.48 6.78 -12.01
N ASP A 128 -3.80 6.70 -11.86
CA ASP A 128 -4.58 7.32 -10.79
C ASP A 128 -4.83 6.40 -9.59
N CYS A 129 -4.48 5.11 -9.67
CA CYS A 129 -4.52 4.22 -8.53
C CYS A 129 -3.56 3.05 -8.66
N GLU A 130 -2.56 2.98 -7.77
CA GLU A 130 -1.60 1.89 -7.73
C GLU A 130 -2.02 0.86 -6.68
N SER A 131 -2.03 -0.41 -7.08
CA SER A 131 -2.39 -1.54 -6.24
C SER A 131 -1.14 -2.29 -5.82
N TRP A 132 -1.03 -2.64 -4.55
CA TRP A 132 0.14 -3.26 -3.95
C TRP A 132 -0.26 -4.50 -3.18
N PHE A 133 0.46 -5.59 -3.42
CA PHE A 133 0.51 -6.71 -2.48
C PHE A 133 1.45 -6.34 -1.34
N ILE A 134 0.97 -6.48 -0.11
CA ILE A 134 1.69 -6.15 1.11
C ILE A 134 1.83 -7.43 1.94
N THR A 135 3.04 -7.70 2.43
CA THR A 135 3.31 -8.77 3.39
C THR A 135 4.25 -8.25 4.47
N LEU A 136 3.86 -8.43 5.72
CA LEU A 136 4.67 -8.21 6.90
C LEU A 136 4.74 -9.52 7.68
N GLU A 137 5.95 -10.03 7.88
CA GLU A 137 6.20 -11.32 8.54
C GLU A 137 7.33 -11.18 9.57
N PRO A 138 7.38 -12.05 10.60
CA PRO A 138 8.56 -12.17 11.46
C PRO A 138 9.80 -12.55 10.62
N LEU A 139 10.95 -11.96 10.94
CA LEU A 139 12.22 -12.28 10.26
C LEU A 139 12.67 -13.71 10.62
N GLU A 140 12.62 -14.04 11.90
CA GLU A 140 12.74 -15.41 12.38
C GLU A 140 11.36 -16.04 12.50
N LYS A 141 11.09 -17.07 11.70
CA LYS A 141 9.88 -17.89 11.85
C LYS A 141 10.11 -18.82 13.03
N THR A 142 9.61 -18.47 14.20
CA THR A 142 9.61 -19.39 15.34
C THR A 142 8.80 -20.62 14.96
N SER A 143 9.47 -21.76 14.83
CA SER A 143 8.82 -23.07 14.74
C SER A 143 8.18 -23.33 16.10
N HIS A 144 6.85 -23.32 16.16
CA HIS A 144 6.12 -23.90 17.29
C HIS A 144 6.06 -25.42 17.13
#